data_AF-A0A6P8XVF8-F1
#
_entry.id   AF-A0A6P8XVF8-F1
#
_cell.length_a   1.000
_cell.length_b   1.000
_cell.length_c   1.000
_cell.angle_alpha   90.00
_cell.angle_beta   90.00
_cell.angle_gamma   90.00
#
_symmetry.space_group_name_H-M   'P 1'
#
loop_
_entity.id
_entity.type
_entity.pdbx_description
1 polymer ?
#
loop_
_entity_poly.entity_id
_entity_poly.type
_entity_poly.pdbx_seq_one_letter_code
_entity_poly.pdbx_strand_id
1 'polypeptide(L)'
;MGGADGYNKAMGMIDAVVELFRNKPDAGWDEVADILGDMMDDEFNTICEDDSTDEVGSLLWEFYKHCCSGDQALVEQELEKLPSGNWLNKCLNQSHPTAPQDDSDDDDDGDDAQGGPSTSNGQNQMDAEMGPQGEDPDPGWTQVRRKR
;
A
#
# COMPACT_ATOMS: atom_id res chain seq x y z
N MET A 1 0.43 2.11 0.39
CA MET A 1 1.91 1.96 0.35
C MET A 1 2.35 0.64 -0.30
N GLY A 2 2.70 0.69 -1.58
CA GLY A 2 3.49 -0.30 -2.32
C GLY A 2 2.77 -1.56 -2.77
N GLY A 3 2.40 -2.43 -1.83
CA GLY A 3 1.92 -3.78 -2.15
C GLY A 3 2.92 -4.61 -2.96
N ALA A 4 2.45 -5.71 -3.56
CA ALA A 4 3.27 -6.56 -4.42
C ALA A 4 3.83 -5.82 -5.65
N ASP A 5 3.13 -4.77 -6.11
CA ASP A 5 3.48 -3.97 -7.27
C ASP A 5 4.33 -2.73 -6.94
N GLY A 6 4.82 -2.60 -5.71
CA GLY A 6 5.54 -1.40 -5.26
C GLY A 6 6.77 -1.08 -6.11
N TYR A 7 7.44 -2.11 -6.64
CA TYR A 7 8.55 -1.92 -7.58
C TYR A 7 8.11 -1.34 -8.93
N ASN A 8 7.04 -1.90 -9.51
CA ASN A 8 6.51 -1.44 -10.80
C ASN A 8 6.01 0.00 -10.69
N LYS A 9 5.33 0.34 -9.58
CA LYS A 9 4.89 1.71 -9.28
C LYS A 9 6.07 2.67 -9.17
N ALA A 10 7.13 2.29 -8.45
CA ALA A 10 8.34 3.12 -8.34
C ALA A 10 9.05 3.31 -9.70
N MET A 11 9.09 2.29 -10.56
CA MET A 11 9.60 2.45 -11.92
C MET A 11 8.71 3.38 -12.76
N GLY A 12 7.39 3.28 -12.62
CA GLY A 12 6.45 4.21 -13.23
C GLY A 12 6.70 5.66 -12.81
N MET A 13 7.02 5.90 -11.54
CA MET A 13 7.38 7.24 -11.07
C MET A 13 8.65 7.78 -11.75
N ILE A 14 9.68 6.94 -11.91
CA ILE A 14 10.91 7.33 -12.59
C ILE A 14 10.61 7.68 -14.06
N ASP A 15 9.84 6.84 -14.75
CA ASP A 15 9.48 7.04 -16.15
C ASP A 15 8.67 8.33 -16.35
N ALA A 16 7.71 8.63 -15.46
CA ALA A 16 6.91 9.85 -15.53
C ALA A 16 7.77 11.12 -15.40
N VAL A 17 8.70 11.15 -14.45
CA VAL A 17 9.62 12.29 -14.27
C VAL A 17 10.55 12.44 -15.47
N VAL A 18 11.08 11.34 -16.00
CA VAL A 18 11.93 11.37 -17.20
C VAL A 18 11.15 11.84 -18.42
N GLU A 19 9.91 11.41 -18.57
CA GLU A 19 9.02 11.83 -19.65
C GLU A 19 8.69 13.32 -19.56
N LEU A 20 8.44 13.86 -18.36
CA LEU A 20 8.25 15.29 -18.15
C LEU A 20 9.43 16.08 -18.73
N PHE A 21 10.66 15.76 -18.35
CA PHE A 21 11.85 16.48 -18.83
C PHE A 21 12.12 16.30 -20.32
N ARG A 22 11.69 15.18 -20.93
CA ARG A 22 11.79 14.95 -22.37
C ARG A 22 10.79 15.79 -23.16
N ASN A 23 9.56 15.88 -22.66
CA ASN A 23 8.47 16.59 -23.33
C ASN A 23 8.54 18.10 -23.08
N LYS A 24 9.01 18.49 -21.89
CA LYS A 24 9.09 19.87 -21.42
C LYS A 24 10.44 20.14 -20.75
N PRO A 25 11.48 20.52 -21.52
CA PRO A 25 12.82 20.77 -20.98
C PRO A 25 12.92 22.05 -20.13
N ASP A 26 11.93 22.93 -20.20
CA ASP A 26 11.76 24.12 -19.37
C ASP A 26 10.92 23.87 -18.12
N ALA A 27 10.59 22.60 -17.82
CA ALA A 27 9.86 22.24 -16.62
C ALA A 27 10.57 22.76 -15.36
N GLY A 28 9.75 23.34 -14.47
CA GLY A 28 10.18 23.81 -13.16
C GLY A 28 10.25 22.68 -12.15
N TRP A 29 10.79 22.98 -10.96
CA TRP A 29 10.80 22.03 -9.85
C TRP A 29 9.38 21.77 -9.30
N ASP A 30 8.51 22.78 -9.40
CA ASP A 30 7.11 22.75 -9.00
C ASP A 30 6.32 21.71 -9.81
N GLU A 31 6.56 21.64 -11.13
CA GLU A 31 5.90 20.65 -11.99
C GLU A 31 6.38 19.22 -11.70
N VAL A 32 7.64 19.06 -11.29
CA VAL A 32 8.15 17.76 -10.85
C VAL A 32 7.51 17.37 -9.51
N ALA A 33 7.39 18.33 -8.58
CA ALA A 33 6.77 18.12 -7.28
C ALA A 33 5.28 17.76 -7.41
N ASP A 34 4.54 18.43 -8.30
CA ASP A 34 3.14 18.13 -8.61
C ASP A 34 2.99 16.68 -9.11
N ILE A 35 3.82 16.26 -10.07
CA ILE A 35 3.81 14.88 -10.57
C ILE A 35 4.13 13.87 -9.45
N LEU A 36 5.11 14.17 -8.60
CA LEU A 36 5.43 13.30 -7.45
C LEU A 36 4.26 13.22 -6.47
N GLY A 37 3.59 14.33 -6.18
CA GLY A 37 2.42 14.40 -5.31
C GLY A 37 1.24 13.58 -5.87
N ASP A 38 0.89 13.80 -7.13
CA ASP A 38 -0.17 13.07 -7.84
C ASP A 38 0.09 11.56 -7.80
N MET A 39 1.33 11.13 -8.05
CA MET A 39 1.68 9.71 -7.99
C MET A 39 1.65 9.14 -6.57
N MET A 40 1.99 9.92 -5.55
CA MET A 40 1.88 9.48 -4.15
C MET A 40 0.42 9.28 -3.75
N ASP A 41 -0.49 10.16 -4.21
CA ASP A 41 -1.92 10.01 -3.96
C ASP A 41 -2.50 8.83 -4.76
N ASP A 42 -2.33 8.83 -6.08
CA ASP A 42 -2.94 7.84 -6.99
C ASP A 42 -2.38 6.42 -6.77
N GLU A 43 -1.05 6.27 -6.72
CA GLU A 43 -0.42 4.95 -6.69
C GLU A 43 -0.24 4.40 -5.28
N PHE A 44 -0.02 5.28 -4.30
CA PHE A 44 0.29 4.87 -2.93
C PHE A 44 -0.85 5.12 -1.94
N ASN A 45 -1.90 5.86 -2.34
CA ASN A 45 -2.97 6.37 -1.48
C ASN A 45 -2.38 7.14 -0.30
N THR A 46 -1.42 8.02 -0.61
CA THR A 46 -0.64 8.79 0.36
C THR A 46 -0.63 10.25 -0.03
N ILE A 47 -1.16 11.11 0.85
CA ILE A 47 -1.02 12.55 0.73
C ILE A 47 0.22 12.97 1.53
N CYS A 48 1.18 13.63 0.87
CA CYS A 48 2.36 14.19 1.52
C CYS A 48 2.05 15.63 1.99
N GLU A 49 2.10 15.87 3.30
CA GLU A 49 1.82 17.19 3.91
C GLU A 49 3.08 17.82 4.55
N ASP A 50 4.26 17.23 4.33
CA ASP A 50 5.53 17.58 4.95
C ASP A 50 6.52 18.27 4.01
N ASP A 51 6.03 18.82 2.90
CA ASP A 51 6.81 19.46 1.82
C ASP A 51 7.86 18.51 1.17
N SER A 52 7.79 17.19 1.44
CA SER A 52 8.77 16.23 0.91
C SER A 52 8.76 16.14 -0.62
N THR A 53 7.60 16.31 -1.26
CA THR A 53 7.47 16.33 -2.73
C THR A 53 8.20 17.52 -3.33
N ASP A 54 8.16 18.67 -2.65
CA ASP A 54 8.82 19.91 -3.10
C ASP A 54 10.35 19.80 -2.96
N GLU A 55 10.82 19.24 -1.83
CA GLU A 55 12.23 18.99 -1.59
C GLU A 55 12.81 18.01 -2.62
N VAL A 56 12.11 16.89 -2.85
CA VAL A 56 12.53 15.87 -3.83
C VAL A 56 12.42 16.39 -5.26
N GLY A 57 11.36 17.12 -5.60
CA GLY A 57 11.18 17.74 -6.91
C GLY A 57 12.29 18.74 -7.22
N SER A 58 12.64 19.59 -6.26
CA SER A 58 13.77 20.53 -6.37
C SER A 58 15.10 19.83 -6.58
N LEU A 59 15.35 18.76 -5.82
CA LEU A 59 16.57 17.96 -5.95
C LEU A 59 16.68 17.31 -7.33
N LEU A 60 15.62 16.65 -7.81
CA LEU A 60 15.60 16.01 -9.13
C LEU A 60 15.80 17.03 -10.26
N TRP A 61 15.18 18.20 -10.14
CA TRP A 61 15.35 19.30 -11.07
C TRP A 61 16.81 19.81 -11.10
N GLU A 62 17.45 19.99 -9.94
CA GLU A 62 18.86 20.40 -9.86
C GLU A 62 19.79 19.39 -10.55
N PHE A 63 19.59 18.09 -10.30
CA PHE A 63 20.31 17.02 -11.00
C PHE A 63 20.11 17.07 -12.52
N TYR A 64 18.87 17.31 -12.98
CA TYR A 64 18.60 17.48 -14.41
C TYR A 64 19.38 18.67 -15.01
N LYS A 65 19.40 19.81 -14.33
CA LYS A 65 20.17 20.99 -14.78
C LYS A 65 21.66 20.72 -14.84
N HIS A 66 22.21 20.02 -13.85
CA HIS A 66 23.61 19.60 -13.86
C HIS A 66 23.90 18.66 -15.03
N CYS A 67 23.03 17.68 -15.30
CA CYS A 67 23.16 16.82 -16.47
C CYS A 67 23.14 17.61 -17.79
N CYS A 68 22.26 18.60 -17.92
CA CYS A 68 22.20 19.48 -19.10
C CYS A 68 23.45 20.36 -19.28
N SER A 69 24.12 20.73 -18.18
CA SER A 69 25.35 21.53 -18.22
C SER A 69 26.58 20.75 -18.72
N GLY A 70 26.50 19.42 -18.75
CA GLY A 70 27.59 18.53 -19.19
C GLY A 70 28.69 18.31 -18.16
N ASP A 71 28.55 18.83 -16.94
CA ASP A 71 29.51 18.65 -15.86
C ASP A 71 29.27 17.32 -15.13
N GLN A 72 29.77 16.23 -15.72
CA GLN A 72 29.64 14.89 -15.17
C GLN A 72 30.28 14.73 -13.79
N ALA A 73 31.39 15.44 -13.52
CA ALA A 73 32.10 15.35 -12.25
C ALA A 73 31.25 15.91 -11.10
N LEU A 74 30.53 17.01 -11.36
CA LEU A 74 29.61 17.59 -10.38
C LEU A 74 28.42 16.66 -10.10
N VAL A 75 27.85 16.04 -11.15
CA VAL A 75 26.76 15.07 -10.99
C VAL A 75 27.20 13.87 -10.15
N GLU A 76 28.38 13.31 -10.43
CA GLU A 76 28.95 12.20 -9.64
C GLU A 76 29.15 12.59 -8.18
N GLN A 77 29.70 13.79 -7.92
CA GLN A 77 29.89 14.30 -6.57
C GLN A 77 28.57 14.49 -5.81
N GLU A 78 27.53 15.01 -6.45
CA GLU A 78 26.20 15.13 -5.82
C GLU A 78 25.58 13.76 -5.57
N LEU A 79 25.76 12.79 -6.48
CA LEU A 79 25.27 11.42 -6.32
C LEU A 79 25.90 10.73 -5.10
N GLU A 80 27.18 11.00 -4.81
CA GLU A 80 27.89 10.46 -3.64
C GLU A 80 27.33 10.97 -2.30
N LYS A 81 26.66 12.12 -2.29
CA LYS A 81 26.00 12.66 -1.08
C LYS A 81 24.70 11.94 -0.76
N LEU A 82 24.10 11.26 -1.74
CA LEU A 82 22.85 10.54 -1.55
C LEU A 82 23.06 9.27 -0.70
N PRO A 83 22.05 8.86 0.09
CA PRO A 83 22.14 7.63 0.85
C PRO A 83 22.41 6.43 -0.07
N SER A 84 23.51 5.72 0.18
CA SER A 84 23.80 4.49 -0.55
C SER A 84 22.95 3.34 -0.02
N GLY A 85 22.21 2.67 -0.91
CA GLY A 85 21.43 1.49 -0.53
C GLY A 85 20.47 1.00 -1.61
N ASN A 86 20.34 -0.31 -1.72
CA ASN A 86 19.38 -0.97 -2.62
C ASN A 86 17.99 -1.00 -2.00
N TRP A 87 17.45 0.17 -1.60
CA TRP A 87 16.14 0.28 -0.95
C TRP A 87 15.02 -0.23 -1.86
N LEU A 88 15.14 -0.01 -3.17
CA LEU A 88 14.17 -0.44 -4.17
C LEU A 88 14.08 -1.98 -4.28
N ASN A 89 15.20 -2.70 -4.07
CA ASN A 89 15.21 -4.16 -4.08
C ASN A 89 14.46 -4.76 -2.89
N LYS A 90 14.24 -3.99 -1.81
CA LYS A 90 13.42 -4.45 -0.69
C LYS A 90 11.94 -4.59 -1.08
N CYS A 91 11.48 -3.82 -2.07
CA CYS A 91 10.11 -3.90 -2.59
C CYS A 91 9.85 -5.25 -3.30
N LEU A 92 10.85 -5.84 -3.95
CA LEU A 92 10.71 -7.16 -4.62
C LEU A 92 10.43 -8.30 -3.64
N ASN A 93 10.99 -8.23 -2.43
CA ASN A 93 10.95 -9.33 -1.47
C ASN A 93 9.73 -9.30 -0.54
N GLN A 94 8.80 -8.35 -0.73
CA GLN A 94 7.58 -8.24 0.06
C GLN A 94 6.39 -9.02 -0.52
N SER A 95 6.58 -9.81 -1.58
CA SER A 95 5.62 -10.84 -1.94
C SER A 95 5.52 -11.83 -0.76
N HIS A 96 4.39 -11.81 -0.05
CA HIS A 96 4.10 -12.77 1.01
C HIS A 96 4.43 -14.20 0.57
N PRO A 97 4.93 -15.09 1.46
CA PRO A 97 4.96 -16.50 1.14
C PRO A 97 3.53 -16.92 0.80
N THR A 98 3.32 -17.39 -0.42
CA THR A 98 2.12 -18.13 -0.79
C THR A 98 1.92 -19.21 0.25
N ALA A 99 0.83 -19.13 1.01
CA ALA A 99 0.38 -20.28 1.78
C ALA A 99 0.28 -21.47 0.80
N PRO A 100 0.76 -22.67 1.16
CA PRO A 100 0.61 -23.82 0.29
C PRO A 100 -0.88 -23.98 -0.03
N GLN A 101 -1.22 -23.94 -1.32
CA GLN A 101 -2.52 -24.38 -1.79
C GLN A 101 -2.65 -25.85 -1.40
N ASP A 102 -3.50 -26.11 -0.42
CA ASP A 102 -4.02 -27.44 -0.17
C ASP A 102 -5.00 -27.73 -1.30
N ASP A 103 -4.50 -28.35 -2.38
CA ASP A 103 -5.31 -29.01 -3.39
C ASP A 103 -6.02 -30.20 -2.72
N SER A 104 -7.06 -29.91 -1.93
CA SER A 104 -8.05 -30.89 -1.53
C SER A 104 -9.06 -31.02 -2.66
N ASP A 105 -8.76 -31.97 -3.54
CA ASP A 105 -9.62 -32.55 -4.56
C ASP A 105 -10.84 -33.19 -3.88
N ASP A 106 -11.97 -32.48 -3.85
CA ASP A 106 -13.26 -32.99 -3.35
C ASP A 106 -14.10 -33.38 -4.57
N ASP A 107 -13.93 -34.63 -4.98
CA ASP A 107 -14.70 -35.29 -6.03
C ASP A 107 -16.16 -35.48 -5.57
N ASP A 108 -17.06 -34.90 -6.36
CA ASP A 108 -18.50 -34.99 -6.31
C ASP A 108 -18.97 -36.43 -6.60
N ASP A 109 -19.79 -37.02 -5.72
CA ASP A 109 -20.75 -38.05 -6.14
C ASP A 109 -22.01 -38.00 -5.25
N GLY A 110 -23.13 -37.67 -5.88
CA GLY A 110 -24.44 -37.59 -5.27
C GLY A 110 -25.14 -38.95 -5.15
N ASP A 111 -26.20 -39.01 -4.34
CA ASP A 111 -27.51 -39.47 -4.81
C ASP A 111 -28.63 -39.14 -3.81
N ASP A 112 -29.79 -38.99 -4.40
CA ASP A 112 -31.11 -38.54 -3.97
C ASP A 112 -31.77 -39.37 -2.83
N ALA A 113 -32.69 -38.73 -2.09
CA ALA A 113 -34.09 -39.16 -1.97
C ALA A 113 -34.76 -39.05 -0.58
N GLN A 114 -35.91 -38.36 -0.61
CA GLN A 114 -37.16 -38.59 0.13
C GLN A 114 -37.36 -38.03 1.55
N GLY A 115 -38.26 -37.02 1.64
CA GLY A 115 -39.63 -37.33 2.05
C GLY A 115 -40.20 -36.75 3.37
N GLY A 116 -40.82 -35.56 3.29
CA GLY A 116 -42.09 -35.24 3.99
C GLY A 116 -42.05 -34.77 5.47
N PRO A 117 -43.21 -34.39 6.06
CA PRO A 117 -43.70 -33.00 6.02
C PRO A 117 -43.96 -32.34 7.41
N SER A 118 -44.23 -31.03 7.36
CA SER A 118 -44.92 -30.10 8.30
C SER A 118 -45.51 -30.62 9.62
N THR A 119 -45.36 -29.83 10.72
CA THR A 119 -46.40 -29.42 11.71
C THR A 119 -45.76 -28.48 12.77
N SER A 120 -46.15 -27.20 12.84
CA SER A 120 -47.10 -26.56 13.77
C SER A 120 -46.61 -26.22 15.20
N ASN A 121 -46.52 -24.91 15.47
CA ASN A 121 -47.08 -24.17 16.61
C ASN A 121 -46.64 -24.50 18.06
N GLY A 122 -46.15 -23.48 18.79
CA GLY A 122 -46.04 -23.53 20.25
C GLY A 122 -45.43 -22.28 20.88
N GLN A 123 -46.28 -21.33 21.28
CA GLN A 123 -45.96 -20.22 22.19
C GLN A 123 -45.36 -20.71 23.50
N ASN A 124 -44.39 -19.97 24.04
CA ASN A 124 -44.35 -19.70 25.49
C ASN A 124 -43.66 -18.36 25.80
N GLN A 125 -44.19 -17.71 26.82
CA GLN A 125 -44.05 -16.31 27.21
C GLN A 125 -43.54 -16.25 28.66
N MET A 126 -42.92 -15.12 29.06
CA MET A 126 -42.63 -14.65 30.44
C MET A 126 -41.41 -15.35 31.09
N ASP A 127 -40.50 -14.71 31.84
CA ASP A 127 -40.64 -13.59 32.78
C ASP A 127 -39.26 -12.94 33.08
N ALA A 128 -39.30 -11.79 33.76
CA ALA A 128 -38.26 -10.79 33.98
C ALA A 128 -37.12 -11.15 34.95
N GLU A 129 -35.96 -10.49 34.79
CA GLU A 129 -35.21 -9.94 35.92
C GLU A 129 -34.33 -8.76 35.46
N MET A 130 -34.54 -7.60 36.09
CA MET A 130 -33.79 -6.36 35.91
C MET A 130 -32.64 -6.36 36.93
N GLY A 131 -31.38 -6.32 36.48
CA GLY A 131 -30.18 -6.22 37.30
C GLY A 131 -29.21 -5.15 36.75
N PRO A 132 -28.37 -4.52 37.60
CA PRO A 132 -28.01 -3.11 37.48
C PRO A 132 -26.87 -2.81 36.50
N GLN A 133 -26.85 -1.55 36.05
CA GLN A 133 -25.81 -0.87 35.29
C GLN A 133 -24.39 -1.27 35.73
N GLY A 134 -23.68 -1.97 34.85
CA GLY A 134 -22.23 -1.92 34.76
C GLY A 134 -21.90 -1.25 33.44
N GLU A 135 -21.28 -0.08 33.48
CA GLU A 135 -20.72 0.58 32.31
C GLU A 135 -19.71 -0.38 31.67
N ASP A 136 -19.95 -0.83 30.45
CA ASP A 136 -18.95 -1.52 29.63
C ASP A 136 -17.85 -0.50 29.28
N PRO A 137 -16.61 -0.59 29.79
CA PRO A 137 -15.53 0.14 29.18
C PRO A 137 -15.23 -0.54 27.84
N ASP A 138 -15.49 0.19 26.77
CA ASP A 138 -15.21 -0.16 25.38
C ASP A 138 -13.84 -0.87 25.26
N PRO A 139 -13.80 -2.20 25.00
CA PRO A 139 -12.56 -2.93 24.87
C PRO A 139 -11.99 -2.68 23.48
N GLY A 140 -11.55 -1.45 23.23
CA GLY A 140 -10.97 -1.02 21.96
C GLY A 140 -9.65 -1.71 21.60
N TRP A 141 -9.10 -2.56 22.48
CA TRP A 141 -7.90 -3.34 22.18
C TRP A 141 -7.88 -4.69 22.91
N THR A 142 -7.68 -5.77 22.16
CA THR A 142 -7.51 -7.13 22.69
C THR A 142 -6.03 -7.41 22.96
N GLN A 143 -5.68 -7.72 24.21
CA GLN A 143 -4.30 -8.04 24.59
C GLN A 143 -3.94 -9.50 24.24
N VAL A 144 -3.05 -9.68 23.26
CA VAL A 144 -2.55 -11.03 22.89
C VAL A 144 -1.45 -11.47 23.85
N ARG A 145 -1.67 -12.58 24.57
CA ARG A 145 -0.64 -13.22 25.41
C ARG A 145 -0.04 -14.41 24.67
N ARG A 146 1.28 -14.37 24.45
CA ARG A 146 2.02 -15.51 23.88
C ARG A 146 2.08 -16.67 24.87
N LYS A 147 1.74 -17.88 24.40
CA LYS A 147 1.92 -19.12 25.15
C LYS A 147 3.35 -19.64 24.93
N ARG A 148 4.01 -20.06 26.02
CA ARG A 148 5.30 -20.77 25.98
C ARG A 148 5.10 -22.20 25.52
#